data_AF-A0A3D0NCG9-F1
#
_entry.id   AF-A0A3D0NCG9-F1
#
_cell.length_a   1.000
_cell.length_b   1.000
_cell.length_c   1.000
_cell.angle_alpha   90.00
_cell.angle_beta   90.00
_cell.angle_gamma   90.00
#
_symmetry.space_group_name_H-M   'P 1'
#
loop_
_entity.id
_entity.type
_entity.pdbx_description
1 polymer ?
#
loop_
_entity_poly.entity_id
_entity_poly.type
_entity_poly.pdbx_seq_one_letter_code
_entity_poly.pdbx_strand_id
1 'polypeptide(L)'
;MLEAHDFGRSFATFVTKGRTNHARIQFEATCELAGGAIYALVASCKSEDTYAERNLFKQPNYDFCAIFGPEQYCIVRVGLPVTAAWLESGLSSDRFEEVRIAPVQAEAEVCADRQAVVEATLANRPLVGRTQLLGEAGEMIARVEYPIKTMNVNDSERAPSGDWIFQIDTGPIVVPAERKRGDLAVEGLELAFIAWNAPDWAEFVVLEPTRIGHTEDCVGHYSRVRVVSARNEVLALR
;
A
#
# COMPACT_ATOMS: atom_id res chain seq x y z
N MET A 1 -7.98 22.13 10.78
CA MET A 1 -6.89 21.95 9.82
C MET A 1 -6.96 20.51 9.33
N LEU A 2 -6.62 20.25 8.07
CA LEU A 2 -6.62 18.89 7.52
C LEU A 2 -5.30 18.21 7.88
N GLU A 3 -5.36 16.96 8.29
CA GLU A 3 -4.18 16.14 8.55
C GLU A 3 -4.09 15.00 7.55
N ALA A 4 -2.87 14.53 7.27
CA ALA A 4 -2.59 13.34 6.49
C ALA A 4 -1.37 12.60 7.08
N HIS A 5 -1.27 11.30 6.78
CA HIS A 5 -0.11 10.52 7.20
C HIS A 5 1.17 11.05 6.55
N ASP A 6 2.15 11.39 7.38
CA ASP A 6 3.52 11.53 6.93
C ASP A 6 4.17 10.15 6.87
N PHE A 7 4.08 9.53 5.70
CA PHE A 7 4.69 8.22 5.44
C PHE A 7 6.22 8.25 5.61
N GLY A 8 6.87 9.40 5.44
CA GLY A 8 8.29 9.62 5.70
C GLY A 8 8.69 9.42 7.16
N ARG A 9 7.74 9.64 8.09
CA ARG A 9 7.94 9.56 9.54
C ARG A 9 7.12 8.46 10.22
N SER A 10 6.34 7.68 9.47
CA SER A 10 5.49 6.62 10.00
C SER A 10 6.17 5.24 9.91
N PHE A 11 6.15 4.49 11.01
CA PHE A 11 6.85 3.20 11.11
C PHE A 11 6.02 2.15 11.85
N ALA A 12 6.25 0.88 11.51
CA ALA A 12 5.90 -0.24 12.36
C ALA A 12 7.18 -0.89 12.90
N THR A 13 7.12 -1.36 14.13
CA THR A 13 8.16 -2.22 14.70
C THR A 13 7.55 -3.55 15.11
N PHE A 14 8.31 -4.62 14.96
CA PHE A 14 7.94 -5.91 15.53
C PHE A 14 9.14 -6.59 16.18
N VAL A 15 8.86 -7.42 17.17
CA VAL A 15 9.82 -8.27 17.85
C VAL A 15 9.33 -9.70 17.73
N THR A 16 10.16 -10.60 17.20
CA THR A 16 9.79 -12.02 17.10
C THR A 16 9.78 -12.68 18.48
N LYS A 17 9.05 -13.81 18.62
CA LYS A 17 9.14 -14.64 19.83
C LYS A 17 10.59 -15.03 20.11
N GLY A 18 10.97 -15.03 21.39
CA GLY A 18 12.35 -15.20 21.82
C GLY A 18 13.27 -14.02 21.48
N ARG A 19 12.71 -12.91 20.96
CA ARG A 19 13.41 -11.67 20.62
C ARG A 19 14.60 -11.87 19.69
N THR A 20 14.50 -12.85 18.79
CA THR A 20 15.56 -13.23 17.85
C THR A 20 15.68 -12.27 16.68
N ASN A 21 14.70 -11.38 16.46
CA ASN A 21 14.71 -10.30 15.51
C ASN A 21 13.89 -9.12 16.06
N HIS A 22 14.41 -7.90 15.89
CA HIS A 22 13.70 -6.66 16.12
C HIS A 22 13.83 -5.78 14.87
N ALA A 23 12.72 -5.57 14.17
CA ALA A 23 12.69 -4.80 12.93
C ALA A 23 11.91 -3.50 13.12
N ARG A 24 12.34 -2.46 12.37
CA ARG A 24 11.60 -1.22 12.15
C ARG A 24 11.44 -1.04 10.64
N ILE A 25 10.20 -0.91 10.18
CA ILE A 25 9.88 -0.78 8.75
C ILE A 25 8.96 0.41 8.56
N GLN A 26 9.22 1.20 7.52
CA GLN A 26 8.43 2.38 7.17
C GLN A 26 7.08 1.97 6.56
N PHE A 27 6.07 2.82 6.67
CA PHE A 27 4.78 2.58 6.01
C PHE A 27 4.86 2.86 4.50
N GLU A 28 4.11 2.08 3.74
CA GLU A 28 3.85 2.29 2.31
C GLU A 28 2.42 2.72 2.03
N ALA A 29 1.47 2.34 2.88
CA ALA A 29 0.07 2.76 2.78
C ALA A 29 -0.68 2.42 4.08
N THR A 30 -1.85 3.04 4.27
CA THR A 30 -2.82 2.64 5.27
C THR A 30 -4.19 2.43 4.63
N CYS A 31 -4.93 1.42 5.09
CA CYS A 31 -6.33 1.20 4.76
C CYS A 31 -7.15 1.22 6.04
N GLU A 32 -8.03 2.21 6.16
CA GLU A 32 -9.05 2.28 7.21
C GLU A 32 -10.34 1.67 6.66
N LEU A 33 -10.77 0.54 7.22
CA LEU A 33 -12.06 -0.06 6.86
C LEU A 33 -13.22 0.77 7.40
N ALA A 34 -14.42 0.64 6.83
CA ALA A 34 -15.62 1.37 7.27
C ALA A 34 -15.92 1.27 8.79
N GLY A 35 -15.49 0.18 9.45
CA GLY A 35 -15.59 0.02 10.90
C GLY A 35 -14.53 0.77 11.73
N GLY A 36 -13.66 1.57 11.10
CA GLY A 36 -12.61 2.37 11.74
C GLY A 36 -11.30 1.64 12.02
N ALA A 37 -11.21 0.34 11.73
CA ALA A 37 -9.97 -0.42 11.89
C ALA A 37 -8.95 -0.02 10.82
N ILE A 38 -7.75 0.39 11.26
CA ILE A 38 -6.65 0.83 10.39
C ILE A 38 -5.64 -0.31 10.23
N TYR A 39 -5.28 -0.59 8.99
CA TYR A 39 -4.25 -1.54 8.60
C TYR A 39 -3.13 -0.80 7.87
N ALA A 40 -1.89 -0.96 8.32
CA ALA A 40 -0.71 -0.36 7.72
C ALA A 40 0.06 -1.41 6.92
N LEU A 41 0.30 -1.13 5.63
CA LEU A 41 1.27 -1.84 4.82
C LEU A 41 2.66 -1.27 5.12
N VAL A 42 3.63 -2.14 5.39
CA VAL A 42 5.03 -1.75 5.57
C VAL A 42 5.86 -1.98 4.30
N ALA A 43 6.93 -1.22 4.16
CA ALA A 43 7.88 -1.32 3.06
C ALA A 43 8.37 -2.75 2.83
N SER A 44 8.54 -3.10 1.57
CA SER A 44 9.06 -4.41 1.22
C SER A 44 10.56 -4.50 1.50
N CYS A 45 11.00 -5.70 1.87
CA CYS A 45 12.39 -6.07 1.96
C CYS A 45 12.60 -7.45 1.32
N LYS A 46 13.83 -7.98 1.41
CA LYS A 46 14.22 -9.26 0.80
C LYS A 46 14.45 -10.30 1.89
N SER A 47 14.30 -11.56 1.53
CA SER A 47 14.59 -12.63 2.46
C SER A 47 16.08 -12.70 2.80
N GLU A 48 16.36 -12.64 4.10
CA GLU A 48 17.72 -12.59 4.62
C GLU A 48 17.94 -13.52 5.82
N ASP A 49 19.19 -13.85 6.06
CA ASP A 49 19.71 -14.42 7.30
C ASP A 49 20.03 -13.27 8.25
N THR A 50 18.99 -12.81 8.96
CA THR A 50 19.07 -11.68 9.88
C THR A 50 20.22 -11.87 10.88
N TYR A 51 21.09 -10.86 10.97
CA TYR A 51 22.30 -10.83 11.81
C TYR A 51 23.47 -11.76 11.40
N ALA A 52 23.44 -12.38 10.23
CA ALA A 52 24.62 -13.08 9.70
C ALA A 52 25.81 -12.12 9.48
N GLU A 53 27.04 -12.61 9.61
CA GLU A 53 28.25 -11.80 9.38
C GLU A 53 28.44 -11.42 7.89
N ARG A 54 27.99 -12.28 6.98
CA ARG A 54 28.11 -12.15 5.52
C ARG A 54 27.09 -13.04 4.82
N ASN A 55 26.94 -12.87 3.50
CA ASN A 55 25.99 -13.63 2.67
C ASN A 55 24.54 -13.49 3.15
N LEU A 56 24.13 -12.25 3.41
CA LEU A 56 22.87 -11.94 4.08
C LEU A 56 21.64 -12.45 3.33
N PHE A 57 21.66 -12.44 1.99
CA PHE A 57 20.48 -12.80 1.21
C PHE A 57 20.35 -14.31 1.00
N LYS A 58 19.15 -14.83 1.25
CA LYS A 58 18.81 -16.23 1.01
C LYS A 58 18.73 -16.53 -0.48
N GLN A 59 19.03 -17.79 -0.83
CA GLN A 59 18.85 -18.35 -2.17
C GLN A 59 18.07 -19.67 -2.08
N PRO A 60 16.91 -19.81 -2.76
CA PRO A 60 16.25 -18.76 -3.54
C PRO A 60 15.77 -17.59 -2.65
N ASN A 61 15.84 -16.37 -3.21
CA ASN A 61 15.35 -15.18 -2.53
C ASN A 61 13.84 -15.00 -2.74
N TYR A 62 13.20 -14.16 -1.91
CA TYR A 62 11.81 -13.78 -2.07
C TYR A 62 11.58 -12.36 -1.53
N ASP A 63 10.58 -11.67 -2.08
CA ASP A 63 10.08 -10.41 -1.53
C ASP A 63 9.30 -10.67 -0.25
N PHE A 64 9.52 -9.83 0.75
CA PHE A 64 8.78 -9.83 2.01
C PHE A 64 8.13 -8.47 2.20
N CYS A 65 6.87 -8.44 2.59
CA CYS A 65 6.27 -7.28 3.25
C CYS A 65 5.20 -7.76 4.24
N ALA A 66 4.62 -6.84 5.01
CA ALA A 66 3.56 -7.18 5.94
C ALA A 66 2.49 -6.10 6.01
N ILE A 67 1.28 -6.52 6.32
CA ILE A 67 0.18 -5.68 6.74
C ILE A 67 -0.01 -5.90 8.24
N PHE A 68 0.03 -4.83 9.03
CA PHE A 68 -0.28 -4.87 10.46
C PHE A 68 -1.56 -4.10 10.74
N GLY A 69 -2.49 -4.73 11.44
CA GLY A 69 -3.67 -4.09 12.03
C GLY A 69 -3.60 -4.08 13.55
N PRO A 70 -4.69 -3.74 14.25
CA PRO A 70 -4.70 -3.61 15.70
C PRO A 70 -4.24 -4.88 16.44
N GLU A 71 -4.73 -6.05 16.01
CA GLU A 71 -4.44 -7.34 16.65
C GLU A 71 -3.99 -8.41 15.64
N GLN A 72 -3.99 -8.09 14.35
CA GLN A 72 -3.83 -9.03 13.27
C GLN A 72 -2.65 -8.63 12.39
N TYR A 73 -2.06 -9.63 11.74
CA TYR A 73 -1.05 -9.42 10.71
C TYR A 73 -1.33 -10.27 9.48
N CYS A 74 -0.78 -9.84 8.35
CA CYS A 74 -0.62 -10.65 7.16
C CYS A 74 0.77 -10.41 6.60
N ILE A 75 1.61 -11.44 6.59
CA ILE A 75 2.91 -11.43 5.91
C ILE A 75 2.69 -11.90 4.48
N VAL A 76 3.31 -11.18 3.53
CA VAL A 76 3.35 -11.54 2.11
C VAL A 76 4.76 -11.95 1.74
N ARG A 77 4.91 -13.12 1.09
CA ARG A 77 6.18 -13.67 0.60
C ARG A 77 6.08 -14.04 -0.87
N VAL A 78 6.65 -13.22 -1.76
CA VAL A 78 6.62 -13.50 -3.21
C VAL A 78 7.96 -14.10 -3.63
N GLY A 79 7.96 -15.42 -3.81
CA GLY A 79 9.08 -16.17 -4.38
C GLY A 79 8.86 -16.54 -5.85
N LEU A 80 9.84 -17.26 -6.41
CA LEU A 80 9.77 -17.84 -7.74
C LEU A 80 10.14 -19.34 -7.66
N PRO A 81 9.16 -20.27 -7.77
CA PRO A 81 7.72 -20.02 -7.89
C PRO A 81 7.10 -19.53 -6.57
N VAL A 82 5.88 -18.99 -6.66
CA VAL A 82 5.03 -18.73 -5.50
C VAL A 82 4.60 -20.04 -4.87
N THR A 83 4.68 -20.12 -3.55
CA THR A 83 4.30 -21.30 -2.77
C THR A 83 3.02 -21.04 -2.00
N ALA A 84 2.42 -22.08 -1.41
CA ALA A 84 1.25 -21.93 -0.54
C ALA A 84 1.51 -20.99 0.67
N ALA A 85 2.78 -20.81 1.08
CA ALA A 85 3.19 -19.96 2.19
C ALA A 85 3.38 -18.48 1.82
N TRP A 86 2.94 -18.07 0.61
CA TRP A 86 3.07 -16.69 0.14
C TRP A 86 2.21 -15.70 0.94
N LEU A 87 1.17 -16.17 1.63
CA LEU A 87 0.44 -15.43 2.63
C LEU A 87 0.46 -16.19 3.96
N GLU A 88 0.79 -15.48 5.03
CA GLU A 88 0.70 -15.97 6.40
C GLU A 88 -0.04 -14.92 7.23
N SER A 89 -1.25 -15.25 7.66
CA SER A 89 -2.13 -14.39 8.46
C SER A 89 -2.31 -14.96 9.86
N GLY A 90 -2.60 -14.09 10.83
CA GLY A 90 -2.85 -14.53 12.21
C GLY A 90 -3.00 -13.38 13.19
N LEU A 91 -3.11 -13.74 14.47
CA LEU A 91 -3.03 -12.77 15.56
C LEU A 91 -1.57 -12.38 15.81
N SER A 92 -1.32 -11.09 15.98
CA SER A 92 0.00 -10.56 16.24
C SER A 92 0.61 -11.14 17.53
N SER A 93 -0.21 -11.39 18.55
CA SER A 93 0.20 -12.00 19.83
C SER A 93 0.77 -13.41 19.70
N ASP A 94 0.32 -14.16 18.69
CA ASP A 94 0.74 -15.55 18.50
C ASP A 94 2.09 -15.60 17.79
N ARG A 95 2.30 -14.67 16.84
CA ARG A 95 3.49 -14.65 15.99
C ARG A 95 4.65 -13.83 16.55
N PHE A 96 4.33 -12.73 17.21
CA PHE A 96 5.28 -11.73 17.67
C PHE A 96 5.24 -11.59 19.18
N GLU A 97 6.37 -11.24 19.77
CA GLU A 97 6.42 -10.79 21.17
C GLU A 97 5.77 -9.41 21.30
N GLU A 98 6.01 -8.54 20.32
CA GLU A 98 5.50 -7.17 20.29
C GLU A 98 5.30 -6.72 18.84
N VAL A 99 4.21 -6.01 18.57
CA VAL A 99 3.99 -5.23 17.35
C VAL A 99 3.55 -3.84 17.77
N ARG A 100 4.19 -2.81 17.20
CA ARG A 100 3.81 -1.41 17.41
C ARG A 100 3.64 -0.74 16.06
N ILE A 101 2.47 -0.14 15.85
CA ILE A 101 2.12 0.66 14.69
C ILE A 101 2.19 2.13 15.13
N ALA A 102 3.07 2.93 14.53
CA ALA A 102 3.32 4.32 14.92
C ALA A 102 3.13 5.26 13.72
N PRO A 103 1.88 5.60 13.37
CA PRO A 103 1.60 6.61 12.35
C PRO A 103 1.98 8.00 12.88
N VAL A 104 2.47 8.85 11.98
CA VAL A 104 2.71 10.27 12.24
C VAL A 104 1.79 11.08 11.34
N GLN A 105 1.02 11.99 11.92
CA GLN A 105 0.21 12.94 11.18
C GLN A 105 0.99 14.24 10.93
N ALA A 106 0.75 14.87 9.79
CA ALA A 106 1.23 16.19 9.47
C ALA A 106 0.07 17.07 8.97
N GLU A 107 0.21 18.38 9.15
CA GLU A 107 -0.69 19.32 8.49
C GLU A 107 -0.57 19.16 6.97
N ALA A 108 -1.72 19.15 6.31
CA ALA A 108 -1.79 19.03 4.87
C ALA A 108 -2.81 20.00 4.30
N GLU A 109 -2.68 20.27 3.00
CA GLU A 109 -3.66 21.01 2.23
C GLU A 109 -4.11 20.21 1.03
N VAL A 110 -5.40 20.29 0.71
CA VAL A 110 -5.97 19.65 -0.47
C VAL A 110 -5.53 20.47 -1.69
N CYS A 111 -4.99 19.79 -2.70
CA CYS A 111 -4.82 20.38 -4.02
C CYS A 111 -6.21 20.55 -4.64
N ALA A 112 -6.70 21.79 -4.72
CA ALA A 112 -8.10 22.08 -5.04
C ALA A 112 -8.50 21.69 -6.47
N ASP A 113 -7.56 21.65 -7.39
CA ASP A 113 -7.77 21.36 -8.80
C ASP A 113 -6.52 20.73 -9.46
N ARG A 114 -6.61 20.45 -10.76
CA ARG A 114 -5.52 19.84 -11.54
C ARG A 114 -4.26 20.70 -11.58
N GLN A 115 -4.41 22.03 -11.63
CA GLN A 115 -3.27 22.94 -11.65
C GLN A 115 -2.49 22.83 -10.34
N ALA A 116 -3.19 22.90 -9.19
CA ALA A 116 -2.58 22.76 -7.88
C ALA A 116 -1.84 21.41 -7.71
N VAL A 117 -2.40 20.32 -8.24
CA VAL A 117 -1.74 19.00 -8.23
C VAL A 117 -0.44 19.03 -9.04
N VAL A 118 -0.47 19.57 -10.26
CA VAL A 118 0.70 19.63 -11.14
C VAL A 118 1.78 20.53 -10.53
N GLU A 119 1.42 21.72 -10.04
CA GLU A 119 2.34 22.65 -9.39
C GLU A 119 3.00 22.04 -8.16
N ALA A 120 2.22 21.40 -7.28
CA ALA A 120 2.75 20.74 -6.09
C ALA A 120 3.69 19.58 -6.44
N THR A 121 3.39 18.85 -7.51
CA THR A 121 4.25 17.79 -8.05
C THR A 121 5.57 18.34 -8.57
N LEU A 122 5.55 19.36 -9.43
CA LEU A 122 6.75 19.98 -10.00
C LEU A 122 7.61 20.69 -8.95
N ALA A 123 6.99 21.14 -7.85
CA ALA A 123 7.69 21.68 -6.69
C ALA A 123 8.31 20.60 -5.79
N ASN A 124 8.19 19.31 -6.12
CA ASN A 124 8.66 18.17 -5.33
C ASN A 124 8.15 18.16 -3.89
N ARG A 125 6.90 18.62 -3.68
CA ARG A 125 6.28 18.56 -2.35
C ARG A 125 6.00 17.10 -1.97
N PRO A 126 6.08 16.73 -0.68
CA PRO A 126 5.57 15.45 -0.23
C PRO A 126 4.06 15.38 -0.45
N LEU A 127 3.62 14.47 -1.32
CA LEU A 127 2.22 14.31 -1.69
C LEU A 127 1.66 13.00 -1.14
N VAL A 128 0.43 13.06 -0.63
CA VAL A 128 -0.35 11.93 -0.15
C VAL A 128 -1.61 11.80 -1.00
N GLY A 129 -1.84 10.62 -1.56
CA GLY A 129 -3.12 10.27 -2.14
C GLY A 129 -4.05 9.80 -1.03
N ARG A 130 -5.27 10.33 -1.00
CA ARG A 130 -6.36 9.83 -0.16
C ARG A 130 -7.50 9.39 -1.06
N THR A 131 -7.81 8.12 -1.02
CA THR A 131 -8.86 7.50 -1.83
C THR A 131 -9.91 6.88 -0.91
N GLN A 132 -11.12 7.43 -0.91
CA GLN A 132 -12.28 6.79 -0.32
C GLN A 132 -12.88 5.84 -1.34
N LEU A 133 -12.92 4.55 -1.02
CA LEU A 133 -13.55 3.53 -1.85
C LEU A 133 -15.04 3.47 -1.54
N LEU A 134 -15.85 3.37 -2.58
CA LEU A 134 -17.31 3.40 -2.48
C LEU A 134 -17.91 2.04 -2.85
N GLY A 135 -18.92 1.63 -2.09
CA GLY A 135 -19.77 0.49 -2.42
C GLY A 135 -20.83 0.83 -3.47
N GLU A 136 -21.66 -0.14 -3.83
CA GLU A 136 -22.68 0.01 -4.88
C GLU A 136 -23.72 1.09 -4.55
N ALA A 137 -24.04 1.29 -3.28
CA ALA A 137 -24.98 2.33 -2.83
C ALA A 137 -24.29 3.66 -2.50
N GLY A 138 -23.00 3.80 -2.79
CA GLY A 138 -22.20 5.01 -2.57
C GLY A 138 -21.71 5.21 -1.13
N GLU A 139 -21.91 4.21 -0.26
CA GLU A 139 -21.34 4.16 1.08
C GLU A 139 -19.83 3.95 1.05
N MET A 140 -19.11 4.54 2.00
CA MET A 140 -17.66 4.33 2.10
C MET A 140 -17.38 2.94 2.65
N ILE A 141 -16.61 2.13 1.90
CA ILE A 141 -16.18 0.79 2.32
C ILE A 141 -14.81 0.81 2.98
N ALA A 142 -13.92 1.70 2.52
CA ALA A 142 -12.62 1.94 3.12
C ALA A 142 -12.08 3.32 2.71
N ARG A 143 -11.16 3.88 3.51
CA ARG A 143 -10.30 5.00 3.15
C ARG A 143 -8.87 4.51 3.06
N VAL A 144 -8.25 4.68 1.89
CA VAL A 144 -6.84 4.33 1.66
C VAL A 144 -6.03 5.62 1.58
N GLU A 145 -4.93 5.69 2.33
CA GLU A 145 -3.94 6.75 2.22
C GLU A 145 -2.59 6.16 1.85
N TYR A 146 -1.84 6.84 0.99
CA TYR A 146 -0.56 6.38 0.48
C TYR A 146 0.30 7.55 0.00
N PRO A 147 1.64 7.46 0.07
CA PRO A 147 2.51 8.43 -0.54
C PRO A 147 2.38 8.33 -2.07
N ILE A 148 2.25 9.46 -2.73
CA ILE A 148 2.33 9.52 -4.20
C ILE A 148 3.82 9.50 -4.55
N LYS A 149 4.31 8.32 -4.92
CA LYS A 149 5.73 8.10 -5.29
C LYS A 149 5.98 8.36 -6.77
N THR A 150 4.95 8.24 -7.59
CA THR A 150 4.99 8.50 -9.03
C THR A 150 3.75 9.27 -9.44
N MET A 151 3.97 10.38 -10.14
CA MET A 151 2.94 11.21 -10.73
C MET A 151 3.44 11.64 -12.12
N ASN A 152 2.67 11.31 -13.16
CA ASN A 152 2.88 11.87 -14.49
C ASN A 152 2.12 13.18 -14.59
N VAL A 153 2.76 14.25 -15.09
CA VAL A 153 2.12 15.57 -15.25
C VAL A 153 2.45 16.17 -16.60
N ASN A 154 1.51 16.96 -17.13
CA ASN A 154 1.75 17.92 -18.20
C ASN A 154 1.36 19.32 -17.68
N ASP A 155 2.30 20.26 -17.74
CA ASP A 155 1.99 21.67 -17.45
C ASP A 155 1.33 22.33 -18.67
N SER A 156 0.32 23.17 -18.41
CA SER A 156 -0.50 23.76 -19.48
C SER A 156 0.30 24.71 -20.40
N GLU A 157 1.38 25.31 -19.88
CA GLU A 157 2.23 26.24 -20.63
C GLU A 157 3.07 25.55 -21.71
N ARG A 158 3.38 24.26 -21.53
CA ARG A 158 4.21 23.47 -22.47
C ARG A 158 3.42 22.36 -23.15
N ALA A 159 2.26 21.98 -22.61
CA ALA A 159 1.42 20.94 -23.19
C ALA A 159 0.77 21.39 -24.49
N PRO A 160 0.82 20.58 -25.57
CA PRO A 160 0.11 20.88 -26.82
C PRO A 160 -1.41 21.05 -26.66
N SER A 161 -2.01 20.47 -25.63
CA SER A 161 -3.44 20.61 -25.33
C SER A 161 -3.79 21.92 -24.62
N GLY A 162 -2.83 22.58 -23.97
CA GLY A 162 -3.09 23.71 -23.07
C GLY A 162 -3.80 23.32 -21.77
N ASP A 163 -3.94 22.03 -21.48
CA ASP A 163 -4.64 21.52 -20.29
C ASP A 163 -3.65 21.12 -19.19
N TRP A 164 -4.02 21.37 -17.94
CA TRP A 164 -3.36 20.78 -16.77
C TRP A 164 -3.80 19.32 -16.62
N ILE A 165 -2.87 18.39 -16.82
CA ILE A 165 -3.15 16.95 -16.77
C ILE A 165 -2.22 16.30 -15.75
N PHE A 166 -2.75 15.39 -14.96
CA PHE A 166 -1.97 14.53 -14.09
C PHE A 166 -2.47 13.09 -14.16
N GLN A 167 -1.63 12.13 -13.79
CA GLN A 167 -2.00 10.75 -13.53
C GLN A 167 -1.11 10.19 -12.43
N ILE A 168 -1.74 9.70 -11.36
CA ILE A 168 -1.07 8.93 -10.32
C ILE A 168 -0.90 7.50 -10.81
N ASP A 169 0.25 6.90 -10.50
CA ASP A 169 0.53 5.47 -10.71
C ASP A 169 1.50 5.00 -9.61
N THR A 170 0.97 4.65 -8.44
CA THR A 170 1.79 4.38 -7.26
C THR A 170 1.41 3.07 -6.59
N GLY A 171 2.37 2.49 -5.89
CA GLY A 171 2.17 1.26 -5.14
C GLY A 171 3.48 0.69 -4.61
N PRO A 172 3.43 -0.44 -3.90
CA PRO A 172 2.20 -1.12 -3.52
C PRO A 172 1.40 -0.33 -2.45
N ILE A 173 0.08 -0.46 -2.50
CA ILE A 173 -0.87 -0.03 -1.47
C ILE A 173 -1.64 -1.25 -0.94
N VAL A 174 -2.36 -1.07 0.17
CA VAL A 174 -3.26 -2.09 0.73
C VAL A 174 -4.72 -1.67 0.51
N VAL A 175 -5.55 -2.58 0.01
CA VAL A 175 -6.96 -2.32 -0.33
C VAL A 175 -7.86 -3.47 0.11
N PRO A 176 -9.17 -3.26 0.29
CA PRO A 176 -10.12 -4.36 0.48
C PRO A 176 -10.15 -5.29 -0.75
N ALA A 177 -10.13 -6.59 -0.49
CA ALA A 177 -10.31 -7.65 -1.47
C ALA A 177 -11.76 -7.70 -1.94
N GLU A 178 -12.00 -8.16 -3.18
CA GLU A 178 -13.37 -8.45 -3.65
C GLU A 178 -13.98 -9.64 -2.91
N ARG A 179 -13.13 -10.60 -2.50
CA ARG A 179 -13.54 -11.79 -1.75
C ARG A 179 -12.58 -12.00 -0.61
N LYS A 180 -13.16 -12.15 0.58
CA LYS A 180 -12.40 -12.49 1.78
C LYS A 180 -11.84 -13.91 1.67
N ARG A 181 -10.59 -14.10 2.06
CA ARG A 181 -9.91 -15.42 1.98
C ARG A 181 -10.07 -16.27 3.24
N GLY A 182 -10.52 -15.68 4.34
CA GLY A 182 -10.69 -16.37 5.62
C GLY A 182 -11.50 -15.54 6.62
N ASP A 183 -11.35 -15.80 7.90
CA ASP A 183 -12.16 -15.21 8.97
C ASP A 183 -11.54 -13.94 9.57
N LEU A 184 -10.23 -13.73 9.46
CA LEU A 184 -9.57 -12.53 9.94
C LEU A 184 -9.85 -11.35 9.00
N ALA A 185 -9.99 -10.16 9.55
CA ALA A 185 -10.25 -8.97 8.74
C ALA A 185 -9.06 -8.63 7.81
N VAL A 186 -7.82 -8.88 8.26
CA VAL A 186 -6.61 -8.74 7.42
C VAL A 186 -6.59 -9.67 6.19
N GLU A 187 -7.34 -10.78 6.22
CA GLU A 187 -7.49 -11.71 5.08
C GLU A 187 -8.49 -11.21 4.04
N GLY A 188 -9.22 -10.13 4.35
CA GLY A 188 -10.01 -9.34 3.42
C GLY A 188 -9.23 -8.20 2.79
N LEU A 189 -7.89 -8.18 2.90
CA LEU A 189 -7.03 -7.16 2.32
C LEU A 189 -6.12 -7.74 1.24
N GLU A 190 -5.78 -6.93 0.24
CA GLU A 190 -4.94 -7.25 -0.90
C GLU A 190 -3.92 -6.15 -1.18
N LEU A 191 -2.82 -6.53 -1.82
CA LEU A 191 -1.82 -5.59 -2.32
C LEU A 191 -2.17 -5.19 -3.75
N ALA A 192 -2.06 -3.90 -4.05
CA ALA A 192 -2.30 -3.39 -5.39
C ALA A 192 -1.37 -2.22 -5.72
N PHE A 193 -1.21 -1.93 -7.00
CA PHE A 193 -0.89 -0.56 -7.45
C PHE A 193 -2.19 0.15 -7.76
N ILE A 194 -2.19 1.47 -7.61
CA ILE A 194 -3.34 2.34 -7.91
C ILE A 194 -2.98 3.38 -8.96
N ALA A 195 -3.89 3.56 -9.91
CA ALA A 195 -3.85 4.64 -10.88
C ALA A 195 -5.16 5.41 -10.96
N TRP A 196 -5.09 6.73 -11.10
CA TRP A 196 -6.22 7.60 -11.43
C TRP A 196 -5.77 8.99 -11.88
N ASN A 197 -6.64 9.67 -12.61
CA ASN A 197 -6.46 11.04 -13.11
C ASN A 197 -7.73 11.90 -12.94
N ALA A 198 -8.74 11.38 -12.23
CA ALA A 198 -10.03 12.00 -11.99
C ALA A 198 -10.49 11.70 -10.55
N PRO A 199 -11.38 12.52 -9.99
CA PRO A 199 -11.72 12.43 -8.57
C PRO A 199 -12.67 11.28 -8.22
N ASP A 200 -13.36 10.70 -9.18
CA ASP A 200 -14.54 9.83 -8.97
C ASP A 200 -14.29 8.33 -9.20
N TRP A 201 -13.10 7.95 -9.65
CA TRP A 201 -12.75 6.56 -9.89
C TRP A 201 -11.26 6.29 -9.69
N ALA A 202 -10.91 5.04 -9.44
CA ALA A 202 -9.54 4.57 -9.50
C ALA A 202 -9.47 3.19 -10.16
N GLU A 203 -8.31 2.87 -10.70
CA GLU A 203 -8.00 1.53 -11.19
C GLU A 203 -6.91 0.92 -10.31
N PHE A 204 -7.11 -0.34 -9.97
CA PHE A 204 -6.13 -1.17 -9.29
C PHE A 204 -5.59 -2.22 -10.23
N VAL A 205 -4.30 -2.51 -10.10
CA VAL A 205 -3.76 -3.80 -10.52
C VAL A 205 -3.30 -4.55 -9.27
N VAL A 206 -3.87 -5.73 -9.03
CA VAL A 206 -3.78 -6.48 -7.78
C VAL A 206 -2.74 -7.60 -7.89
N LEU A 207 -1.94 -7.76 -6.83
CA LEU A 207 -0.98 -8.84 -6.70
C LEU A 207 -1.71 -10.17 -6.47
N GLU A 208 -1.46 -11.16 -7.34
CA GLU A 208 -1.99 -12.50 -7.20
C GLU A 208 -1.00 -13.56 -7.75
N PRO A 209 -1.19 -14.84 -7.38
CA PRO A 209 -0.51 -15.94 -8.05
C PRO A 209 -0.99 -16.06 -9.51
N THR A 210 -0.08 -15.89 -10.46
CA THR A 210 -0.35 -15.90 -11.90
C THR A 210 0.43 -17.05 -12.54
N ARG A 211 -0.27 -17.92 -13.30
CA ARG A 211 0.35 -19.08 -13.96
C ARG A 211 1.39 -18.68 -15.01
N ILE A 212 2.50 -19.42 -15.07
CA ILE A 212 3.51 -19.25 -16.11
C ILE A 212 3.21 -20.21 -17.27
N GLY A 213 2.84 -19.66 -18.44
CA GLY A 213 2.63 -20.44 -19.66
C GLY A 213 1.64 -21.59 -19.47
N HIS A 214 2.09 -22.82 -19.76
CA HIS A 214 1.29 -24.05 -19.63
C HIS A 214 1.73 -24.90 -18.42
N THR A 215 2.46 -24.33 -17.46
CA THR A 215 2.89 -25.05 -16.25
C THR A 215 1.88 -24.88 -15.11
N GLU A 216 1.99 -25.71 -14.08
CA GLU A 216 1.27 -25.53 -12.81
C GLU A 216 1.95 -24.49 -11.90
N ASP A 217 3.15 -24.02 -12.26
CA ASP A 217 3.89 -23.03 -11.48
C ASP A 217 3.26 -21.64 -11.63
N CYS A 218 3.21 -20.92 -10.51
CA CYS A 218 2.77 -19.53 -10.46
C CYS A 218 3.90 -18.59 -10.04
N VAL A 219 3.82 -17.34 -10.50
CA VAL A 219 4.58 -16.20 -9.96
C VAL A 219 3.64 -15.24 -9.26
N GLY A 220 4.15 -14.45 -8.32
CA GLY A 220 3.38 -13.34 -7.79
C GLY A 220 3.48 -12.20 -8.78
N HIS A 221 2.36 -11.83 -9.40
CA HIS A 221 2.33 -10.76 -10.38
C HIS A 221 1.11 -9.88 -10.16
N TYR A 222 1.25 -8.61 -10.52
CA TYR A 222 0.14 -7.68 -10.56
C TYR A 222 -0.62 -7.92 -11.87
N SER A 223 -1.57 -8.86 -11.88
CA SER A 223 -2.27 -9.31 -13.10
C SER A 223 -3.77 -9.07 -13.13
N ARG A 224 -4.41 -8.82 -11.98
CA ARG A 224 -5.86 -8.60 -11.93
C ARG A 224 -6.17 -7.11 -11.88
N VAL A 225 -6.79 -6.60 -12.93
CA VAL A 225 -7.24 -5.21 -12.99
C VAL A 225 -8.65 -5.07 -12.41
N ARG A 226 -8.88 -4.01 -11.61
CA ARG A 226 -10.18 -3.67 -11.03
C ARG A 226 -10.40 -2.16 -11.06
N VAL A 227 -11.44 -1.72 -11.75
CA VAL A 227 -11.93 -0.33 -11.68
C VAL A 227 -12.90 -0.19 -10.51
N VAL A 228 -12.75 0.85 -9.72
CA VAL A 228 -13.58 1.12 -8.53
C VAL A 228 -14.11 2.54 -8.55
N SER A 229 -15.35 2.70 -8.06
CA SER A 229 -15.90 4.00 -7.71
C SER A 229 -15.17 4.54 -6.48
N ALA A 230 -14.74 5.80 -6.54
CA ALA A 230 -13.91 6.39 -5.51
C ALA A 230 -14.21 7.87 -5.28
N ARG A 231 -13.68 8.42 -4.18
CA ARG A 231 -13.42 9.86 -4.02
C ARG A 231 -11.95 10.05 -3.75
N ASN A 232 -11.26 10.65 -4.70
CA ASN A 232 -9.82 10.83 -4.66
C ASN A 232 -9.45 12.27 -4.35
N GLU A 233 -8.46 12.43 -3.48
CA GLU A 233 -7.85 13.71 -3.12
C GLU A 233 -6.32 13.59 -3.20
N VAL A 234 -5.67 14.66 -3.66
CA VAL A 234 -4.22 14.85 -3.49
C VAL A 234 -4.01 15.85 -2.37
N LEU A 235 -3.24 15.44 -1.36
CA LEU A 235 -2.90 16.23 -0.20
C LEU A 235 -1.42 16.56 -0.25
N ALA A 236 -1.07 17.84 -0.17
CA ALA A 236 0.32 18.27 -0.07
C ALA A 236 0.66 18.55 1.41
N LEU A 237 1.68 17.87 1.92
CA LEU A 237 2.13 18.10 3.30
C LEU A 237 2.78 19.49 3.44
N ARG A 238 2.72 20.05 4.66
CA ARG A 238 3.35 21.31 5.04
C ARG A 238 4.63 21.11 5.83
#